data_AF-A0A925QHA2-F1
#
_entry.id   AF-A0A925QHA2-F1
#
_cell.length_a   1.000
_cell.length_b   1.000
_cell.length_c   1.000
_cell.angle_alpha   90.00
_cell.angle_beta   90.00
_cell.angle_gamma   90.00
#
_symmetry.space_group_name_H-M   'P 1'
#
loop_
_entity.id
_entity.type
_entity.pdbx_description
1 polymer ?
#
loop_
_entity_poly.entity_id
_entity_poly.type
_entity_poly.pdbx_seq_one_letter_code
_entity_poly.pdbx_strand_id
1 'polypeptide(L)'
;MKKLFSFLLAIAASTFSTAQNVGIGTTTLQASALLEIKSSTGGLLLPRMSNTNRNNILNPPEGLTIFNTSFSRFEQYNGTAWKSFLNNDFWSRNGNYIYTFNDVGLATAAPAEKLDIYGNIMLRGDLQLTRYSGTTNNINFRFNGSSSDNLTQGLFFKIAGNPRGFLTFRHSDVAGENKIRFGFYNGTNAEIISSGQFILNAAASPTIQLTSSGVEKGFIQLAGDDLRVGTNSGNSAGEFYFRLNGNNRILLASNGNMKIGSGTPATRLDVSGDILSSGNVNASGNLVTGNISVSDEIRNQSRTGTYSLIPLAYGRVDYNGSLISATSNVSVTRVSEGTYDITVSGVTSSCSIIAYGGPSTTAAYSTTNTCRVTNYSDLYDGMETISKSDTQFYFVIFQP
;
A
#
# COMPACT_ATOMS: atom_id res chain seq x y z
N MET A 1 17.56 62.74 114.04
CA MET A 1 17.62 61.38 113.46
C MET A 1 16.65 61.14 112.29
N LYS A 2 15.44 61.72 112.25
CA LYS A 2 14.50 61.54 111.10
C LYS A 2 15.05 62.06 109.75
N LYS A 3 15.79 63.18 109.75
CA LYS A 3 16.36 63.76 108.52
C LYS A 3 17.50 62.93 107.89
N LEU A 4 18.21 62.11 108.67
CA LEU A 4 19.31 61.28 108.18
C LEU A 4 18.78 60.00 107.51
N PHE A 5 17.69 59.44 108.02
CA PHE A 5 17.02 58.28 107.42
C PHE A 5 16.32 58.64 106.10
N SER A 6 15.69 59.82 106.03
CA SER A 6 15.09 60.31 104.78
C SER A 6 16.13 60.62 103.69
N PHE A 7 17.36 60.98 104.06
CA PHE A 7 18.44 61.25 103.11
C PHE A 7 19.09 59.96 102.59
N LEU A 8 19.26 58.93 103.44
CA LEU A 8 19.74 57.62 103.00
C LEU A 8 18.72 56.88 102.11
N LEU A 9 17.41 57.03 102.38
CA LEU A 9 16.36 56.43 101.55
C LEU A 9 16.28 57.08 100.15
N ALA A 10 16.60 58.37 100.04
CA ALA A 10 16.62 59.09 98.76
C ALA A 10 17.82 58.71 97.87
N ILE A 11 18.94 58.27 98.46
CA ILE A 11 20.14 57.83 97.72
C ILE A 11 20.02 56.36 97.27
N ALA A 12 19.29 55.52 98.01
CA ALA A 12 19.04 54.13 97.62
C ALA A 12 18.00 53.98 96.48
N ALA A 13 17.17 55.00 96.24
CA ALA A 13 16.10 54.97 95.23
C ALA A 13 16.50 55.51 93.84
N SER A 14 17.74 55.99 93.66
CA SER A 14 18.16 56.67 92.42
C SER A 14 18.97 55.80 91.45
N THR A 15 19.12 54.50 91.71
CA THR A 15 19.77 53.58 90.77
C THR A 15 18.77 52.63 90.13
N PHE A 16 18.81 52.53 88.79
CA PHE A 16 18.03 51.64 87.88
C PHE A 16 16.73 52.20 87.29
N SER A 17 16.80 53.34 86.58
CA SER A 17 15.97 53.49 85.38
C SER A 17 16.75 52.92 84.19
N THR A 18 16.54 51.64 83.87
CA THR A 18 16.98 51.09 82.58
C THR A 18 15.89 51.40 81.55
N ALA A 19 16.11 52.38 80.68
CA ALA A 19 15.30 52.48 79.46
C ALA A 19 15.60 51.23 78.60
N GLN A 20 14.65 50.30 78.47
CA GLN A 20 14.90 49.02 77.78
C GLN A 20 14.71 49.08 76.26
N ASN A 21 14.01 50.11 75.74
CA ASN A 21 13.72 50.25 74.32
C ASN A 21 13.78 51.74 73.93
N VAL A 22 14.28 52.04 72.74
CA VAL A 22 14.35 53.41 72.22
C VAL A 22 13.16 53.68 71.31
N GLY A 23 12.33 54.63 71.72
CA GLY A 23 11.23 55.16 70.90
C GLY A 23 11.56 56.53 70.34
N ILE A 24 11.45 56.70 69.03
CA ILE A 24 11.58 58.01 68.38
C ILE A 24 10.25 58.34 67.70
N GLY A 25 9.57 59.38 68.17
CA GLY A 25 8.27 59.82 67.64
C GLY A 25 7.08 58.92 68.00
N THR A 26 7.26 57.98 68.95
CA THR A 26 6.20 57.17 69.55
C THR A 26 6.39 57.02 71.05
N THR A 27 5.30 56.91 71.79
CA THR A 27 5.28 56.59 73.23
C THR A 27 4.77 55.17 73.50
N THR A 28 4.21 54.51 72.48
CA THR A 28 3.80 53.11 72.53
C THR A 28 4.77 52.32 71.65
N LEU A 29 5.54 51.42 72.27
CA LEU A 29 6.57 50.63 71.60
C LEU A 29 6.11 49.19 71.40
N GLN A 30 6.46 48.60 70.26
CA GLN A 30 6.33 47.17 70.01
C GLN A 30 7.23 46.40 70.99
N ALA A 31 6.65 45.47 71.73
CA ALA A 31 7.36 44.74 72.79
C ALA A 31 8.59 43.95 72.29
N SER A 32 8.61 43.56 71.01
CA SER A 32 9.73 42.86 70.38
C SER A 32 10.79 43.78 69.75
N ALA A 33 10.59 45.10 69.73
CA ALA A 33 11.48 46.05 69.07
C ALA A 33 12.32 46.85 70.07
N LEU A 34 13.65 46.66 70.06
CA LEU A 34 14.57 47.46 70.88
C LEU A 34 14.69 48.92 70.39
N LEU A 35 14.38 49.17 69.12
CA LEU A 35 14.30 50.50 68.51
C LEU A 35 13.06 50.57 67.62
N GLU A 36 12.16 51.52 67.90
CA GLU A 36 11.04 51.86 67.03
C GLU A 36 11.07 53.34 66.68
N ILE A 37 11.04 53.63 65.38
CA ILE A 37 10.99 54.99 64.86
C ILE A 37 9.65 55.16 64.16
N LYS A 38 8.78 55.98 64.75
CA LYS A 38 7.47 56.32 64.19
C LYS A 38 7.47 57.78 63.77
N SER A 39 7.30 58.01 62.48
CA SER A 39 7.12 59.34 61.93
C SER A 39 6.19 59.27 60.72
N SER A 40 5.40 60.31 60.50
CA SER A 40 4.57 60.46 59.31
C SER A 40 5.26 61.27 58.20
N THR A 41 6.38 61.95 58.50
CA THR A 41 7.08 62.84 57.56
C THR A 41 8.60 62.58 57.47
N GLY A 42 9.18 61.90 58.46
CA GLY A 42 10.59 61.55 58.51
C GLY A 42 10.83 60.06 58.22
N GLY A 43 12.06 59.71 57.84
CA GLY A 43 12.50 58.33 57.63
C GLY A 43 13.84 58.05 58.28
N LEU A 44 14.24 56.78 58.31
CA LEU A 44 15.57 56.38 58.77
C LEU A 44 16.56 56.45 57.60
N LEU A 45 17.51 57.40 57.69
CA LEU A 45 18.63 57.45 56.76
C LEU A 45 19.77 56.59 57.29
N LEU A 46 19.98 55.43 56.67
CA LEU A 46 21.09 54.53 56.99
C LEU A 46 22.42 55.12 56.49
N PRO A 47 23.58 54.69 57.03
CA PRO A 47 24.89 55.09 56.53
C PRO A 47 24.99 54.91 55.01
N ARG A 48 25.30 56.01 54.32
CA ARG A 48 25.44 56.06 52.86
C ARG A 48 26.90 56.09 52.50
N MET A 49 27.35 55.15 51.68
CA MET A 49 28.76 55.07 51.34
C MET A 49 28.98 54.42 49.97
N SER A 50 30.11 54.74 49.33
CA SER A 50 30.52 54.11 48.08
C SER A 50 30.97 52.66 48.32
N ASN A 51 31.11 51.90 47.24
CA ASN A 51 31.66 50.54 47.28
C ASN A 51 33.07 50.52 47.91
N THR A 52 33.92 51.50 47.59
CA THR A 52 35.27 51.63 48.17
C THR A 52 35.21 51.81 49.67
N ASN A 53 34.36 52.72 50.15
CA ASN A 53 34.24 52.99 51.58
C ASN A 53 33.63 51.80 52.33
N ARG A 54 32.63 51.13 51.74
CA ARG A 54 32.06 49.89 52.27
C ARG A 54 33.12 48.79 52.42
N ASN A 55 33.97 48.61 51.41
CA ASN A 55 35.01 47.57 51.42
C ASN A 55 36.15 47.88 52.40
N ASN A 56 36.29 49.14 52.82
CA ASN A 56 37.23 49.54 53.86
C ASN A 56 36.69 49.35 55.29
N ILE A 57 35.43 48.94 55.46
CA ILE A 57 34.91 48.56 56.78
C ILE A 57 35.61 47.26 57.20
N LEU A 58 36.50 47.36 58.19
CA LEU A 58 37.18 46.21 58.77
C LEU A 58 36.24 45.46 59.71
N ASN A 59 36.14 44.14 59.55
CA ASN A 59 35.32 43.25 60.37
C ASN A 59 33.85 43.72 60.55
N PRO A 60 33.08 43.94 59.47
CA PRO A 60 31.69 44.34 59.58
C PRO A 60 30.88 43.25 60.31
N PRO A 61 30.05 43.60 61.31
CA PRO A 61 29.20 42.63 61.97
C PRO A 61 28.10 42.12 61.02
N GLU A 62 27.67 40.88 61.21
CA GLU A 62 26.51 40.33 60.52
C GLU A 62 25.25 41.16 60.81
N GLY A 63 24.42 41.38 59.78
CA GLY A 63 23.25 42.24 59.84
C GLY A 63 23.53 43.72 59.61
N LEU A 64 24.81 44.14 59.55
CA LEU A 64 25.17 45.54 59.27
C LEU A 64 24.56 45.97 57.93
N THR A 65 23.72 47.00 57.98
CA THR A 65 22.95 47.46 56.83
C THR A 65 23.37 48.87 56.44
N ILE A 66 23.66 49.06 55.16
CA ILE A 66 24.05 50.35 54.58
C ILE A 66 23.22 50.62 53.33
N PHE A 67 23.27 51.87 52.87
CA PHE A 67 22.93 52.21 51.49
C PHE A 67 24.21 52.41 50.69
N ASN A 68 24.49 51.49 49.77
CA ASN A 68 25.64 51.62 48.88
C ASN A 68 25.32 52.62 47.77
N THR A 69 25.99 53.76 47.77
CA THR A 69 25.78 54.84 46.80
C THR A 69 26.40 54.57 45.45
N SER A 70 27.40 53.68 45.36
CA SER A 70 27.97 53.27 44.07
C SER A 70 27.02 52.38 43.27
N PHE A 71 26.22 51.56 43.95
CA PHE A 71 25.23 50.68 43.32
C PHE A 71 23.78 51.14 43.54
N SER A 72 23.58 52.27 44.23
CA SER A 72 22.27 52.83 44.57
C SER A 72 21.29 51.82 45.18
N ARG A 73 21.77 50.96 46.08
CA ARG A 73 20.97 49.89 46.68
C ARG A 73 21.29 49.69 48.14
N PHE A 74 20.31 49.22 48.90
CA PHE A 74 20.56 48.71 50.25
C PHE A 74 21.40 47.44 50.16
N GLU A 75 22.40 47.36 51.04
CA GLU A 75 23.23 46.17 51.21
C GLU A 75 23.35 45.82 52.68
N GLN A 76 23.27 44.52 52.97
CA GLN A 76 23.50 43.96 54.29
C GLN A 76 24.72 43.05 54.26
N TYR A 77 25.56 43.15 55.29
CA TYR A 77 26.62 42.18 55.50
C TYR A 77 26.03 40.92 56.14
N ASN A 78 26.11 39.78 55.46
CA ASN A 78 25.54 38.51 55.93
C ASN A 78 26.54 37.67 56.75
N GLY A 79 27.53 38.32 57.38
CA GLY A 79 28.61 37.65 58.11
C GLY A 79 29.80 37.21 57.24
N THR A 80 29.67 37.20 55.91
CA THR A 80 30.76 36.84 54.99
C THR A 80 30.92 37.82 53.82
N ALA A 81 29.82 38.34 53.28
CA ALA A 81 29.81 39.27 52.17
C ALA A 81 28.66 40.29 52.25
N TRP A 82 28.83 41.39 51.52
CA TRP A 82 27.75 42.36 51.30
C TRP A 82 26.77 41.83 50.25
N LYS A 83 25.48 41.71 50.61
CA LYS A 83 24.38 41.28 49.74
C LYS A 83 23.37 42.40 49.57
N SER A 84 22.82 42.55 48.38
CA SER A 84 21.70 43.49 48.19
C SER A 84 20.39 42.88 48.69
N PHE A 85 19.50 43.72 49.25
CA PHE A 85 18.15 43.31 49.64
C PHE A 85 17.27 42.94 48.44
N LEU A 86 17.61 43.43 47.24
CA LEU A 86 16.84 43.24 46.02
C LEU A 86 17.76 42.59 44.97
N ASN A 87 18.01 41.28 45.10
CA ASN A 87 18.66 40.53 44.02
C ASN A 87 17.63 40.30 42.90
N ASN A 88 17.59 41.22 41.94
CA ASN A 88 16.92 41.06 40.65
C ASN A 88 17.73 40.11 39.74
N ASP A 89 17.99 38.89 40.19
CA ASP A 89 18.60 37.84 39.36
C ASP A 89 17.53 37.28 38.39
N PHE A 90 17.21 38.10 37.38
CA PHE A 90 16.62 37.85 36.04
C PHE A 90 15.46 36.86 35.82
N TRP A 91 14.90 36.23 36.87
CA TRP A 91 13.70 35.37 36.86
C TRP A 91 12.72 35.76 37.99
N SER A 92 12.75 37.04 38.39
CA SER A 92 11.90 37.61 39.44
C SER A 92 10.44 37.75 38.99
N ARG A 93 9.53 37.12 39.73
CA ARG A 93 8.07 37.08 39.54
C ARG A 93 7.47 38.43 39.17
N ASN A 94 6.82 38.46 38.01
CA ASN A 94 5.59 39.24 37.84
C ASN A 94 4.63 38.42 36.97
N GLY A 95 3.65 37.75 37.58
CA GLY A 95 2.67 36.93 36.86
C GLY A 95 3.22 35.63 36.23
N ASN A 96 2.32 34.87 35.59
CA ASN A 96 2.39 33.45 35.18
C ASN A 96 3.79 32.84 34.90
N TYR A 97 4.45 32.52 36.02
CA TYR A 97 5.40 31.45 36.31
C TYR A 97 6.56 31.24 35.35
N ILE A 98 7.76 31.61 35.84
CA ILE A 98 8.93 30.78 35.60
C ILE A 98 9.45 30.25 36.94
N TYR A 99 9.35 28.94 37.13
CA TYR A 99 9.90 28.24 38.28
C TYR A 99 11.34 27.81 37.95
N THR A 100 12.30 28.00 38.85
CA THR A 100 13.70 27.54 38.64
C THR A 100 14.27 26.87 39.88
N PHE A 101 13.43 26.21 40.69
CA PHE A 101 13.93 25.51 41.88
C PHE A 101 14.50 24.11 41.58
N ASN A 102 14.33 23.58 40.36
CA ASN A 102 15.01 22.38 39.80
C ASN A 102 14.56 22.10 38.35
N ASP A 103 13.31 22.47 38.04
CA ASP A 103 12.63 22.30 36.75
C ASP A 103 12.06 23.65 36.29
N VAL A 104 11.94 23.83 34.96
CA VAL A 104 11.44 25.07 34.35
C VAL A 104 9.97 24.93 34.01
N GLY A 105 9.09 25.60 34.75
CA GLY A 105 7.67 25.73 34.39
C GLY A 105 7.39 27.07 33.75
N LEU A 106 6.79 27.13 32.57
CA LEU A 106 6.22 28.34 31.99
C LEU A 106 4.69 28.30 32.12
N ALA A 107 4.11 29.30 32.79
CA ALA A 107 2.67 29.36 33.12
C ALA A 107 2.15 28.18 33.99
N THR A 108 3.03 27.42 34.64
CA THR A 108 2.70 26.42 35.67
C THR A 108 3.62 26.57 36.89
N ALA A 109 3.05 26.39 38.09
CA ALA A 109 3.78 26.46 39.36
C ALA A 109 4.29 25.09 39.86
N ALA A 110 3.89 24.00 39.20
CA ALA A 110 4.28 22.63 39.51
C ALA A 110 4.61 21.90 38.20
N PRO A 111 5.82 22.13 37.63
CA PRO A 111 6.25 21.46 36.41
C PRO A 111 6.19 19.94 36.59
N ALA A 112 5.51 19.23 35.69
CA ALA A 112 5.49 17.77 35.72
C ALA A 112 6.79 17.15 35.18
N GLU A 113 7.60 17.93 34.47
CA GLU A 113 8.83 17.54 33.81
C GLU A 113 9.88 18.66 33.89
N LYS A 114 11.12 18.36 33.44
CA LYS A 114 12.25 19.32 33.43
C LYS A 114 11.95 20.65 32.74
N LEU A 115 11.12 20.62 31.70
CA LEU A 115 10.55 21.80 31.05
C LEU A 115 9.06 21.53 30.81
N ASP A 116 8.20 22.27 31.49
CA ASP A 116 6.74 22.20 31.37
C ASP A 116 6.20 23.56 30.94
N ILE A 117 5.45 23.61 29.84
CA ILE A 117 4.92 24.85 29.29
C ILE A 117 3.40 24.69 29.18
N TYR A 118 2.67 25.35 30.08
CA TYR A 118 1.22 25.36 30.07
C TYR A 118 0.71 26.43 29.08
N GLY A 119 0.77 26.10 27.78
CA GLY A 119 0.34 26.99 26.70
C GLY A 119 1.07 26.72 25.38
N ASN A 120 0.99 27.70 24.46
CA ASN A 120 1.63 27.62 23.15
C ASN A 120 3.13 27.96 23.23
N ILE A 121 3.95 27.26 22.43
CA ILE A 121 5.39 27.55 22.27
C ILE A 121 5.61 28.18 20.89
N MET A 122 6.16 29.41 20.84
CA MET A 122 6.66 30.03 19.60
C MET A 122 8.19 29.99 19.59
N LEU A 123 8.77 29.34 18.59
CA LEU A 123 10.22 29.31 18.35
C LEU A 123 10.54 30.15 17.13
N ARG A 124 11.53 31.05 17.24
CA ARG A 124 12.00 31.91 16.13
C ARG A 124 13.16 31.29 15.34
N GLY A 125 13.47 30.02 15.59
CA GLY A 125 14.53 29.24 14.95
C GLY A 125 14.26 27.74 15.13
N ASP A 126 15.27 26.92 14.86
CA ASP A 126 15.13 25.46 14.92
C ASP A 126 15.06 24.93 16.36
N LEU A 127 14.15 23.98 16.59
CA LEU A 127 14.10 23.21 17.83
C LEU A 127 15.07 22.03 17.73
N GLN A 128 16.27 22.17 18.29
CA GLN A 128 17.20 21.04 18.41
C GLN A 128 16.91 20.23 19.69
N LEU A 129 16.25 19.09 19.55
CA LEU A 129 16.07 18.12 20.64
C LEU A 129 17.19 17.08 20.58
N THR A 130 18.19 17.20 21.46
CA THR A 130 19.30 16.24 21.60
C THR A 130 19.32 15.69 23.02
N ARG A 131 19.29 14.37 23.19
CA ARG A 131 19.56 13.73 24.50
C ARG A 131 20.89 12.99 24.42
N TYR A 132 21.78 13.26 25.38
CA TYR A 132 23.03 12.54 25.54
C TYR A 132 22.79 11.30 26.41
N SER A 133 22.58 10.12 25.79
CA SER A 133 22.90 8.77 26.31
C SER A 133 21.91 7.66 25.88
N GLY A 134 22.44 6.61 25.25
CA GLY A 134 22.15 5.21 25.61
C GLY A 134 20.94 4.48 24.99
N THR A 135 21.20 3.78 23.88
CA THR A 135 20.57 2.52 23.40
C THR A 135 19.09 2.45 22.98
N THR A 136 18.18 3.38 23.32
CA THR A 136 16.87 3.48 22.64
C THR A 136 16.36 4.92 22.61
N ASN A 137 16.20 5.46 21.40
CA ASN A 137 16.01 6.90 21.15
C ASN A 137 14.63 7.20 20.55
N ASN A 138 13.62 7.47 21.38
CA ASN A 138 12.35 7.99 20.88
C ASN A 138 12.18 9.44 21.31
N ILE A 139 12.20 10.37 20.35
CA ILE A 139 11.59 11.69 20.52
C ILE A 139 10.09 11.49 20.34
N ASN A 140 9.37 11.32 21.45
CA ASN A 140 7.93 11.11 21.42
C ASN A 140 7.21 12.47 21.33
N PHE A 141 6.64 12.79 20.18
CA PHE A 141 5.62 13.84 20.07
C PHE A 141 4.27 13.23 20.47
N ARG A 142 3.91 13.32 21.76
CA ARG A 142 2.64 12.79 22.29
C ARG A 142 1.60 13.90 22.36
N PHE A 143 0.49 13.76 21.65
CA PHE A 143 -0.68 14.63 21.78
C PHE A 143 -1.67 13.95 22.73
N ASN A 144 -1.81 14.44 23.97
CA ASN A 144 -2.80 13.95 24.94
C ASN A 144 -4.04 14.84 24.85
N GLY A 145 -5.14 14.31 24.30
CA GLY A 145 -6.39 15.04 24.12
C GLY A 145 -7.61 14.22 24.49
N SER A 146 -8.63 14.85 25.08
CA SER A 146 -9.91 14.20 25.37
C SER A 146 -10.82 14.24 24.16
N SER A 147 -10.82 13.21 23.31
CA SER A 147 -11.76 12.96 22.18
C SER A 147 -12.00 14.05 21.11
N SER A 148 -11.55 15.29 21.31
CA SER A 148 -11.73 16.44 20.41
C SER A 148 -10.42 17.15 20.05
N ASP A 149 -9.30 16.85 20.72
CA ASP A 149 -7.98 17.39 20.38
C ASP A 149 -7.24 16.51 19.35
N ASN A 150 -7.94 16.19 18.27
CA ASN A 150 -7.27 15.63 17.09
C ASN A 150 -6.40 16.71 16.46
N LEU A 151 -5.24 16.32 15.96
CA LEU A 151 -4.43 17.10 15.02
C LEU A 151 -5.27 17.28 13.72
N THR A 152 -6.18 18.26 13.69
CA THR A 152 -7.07 18.55 12.55
C THR A 152 -6.29 18.97 11.30
N GLN A 153 -5.00 19.24 11.48
CA GLN A 153 -4.01 19.63 10.52
C GLN A 153 -2.77 18.81 10.90
N GLY A 154 -2.27 17.93 10.00
CA GLY A 154 -1.13 17.04 10.28
C GLY A 154 0.09 17.76 10.89
N LEU A 155 1.09 17.00 11.36
CA LEU A 155 2.40 17.58 11.66
C LEU A 155 2.98 18.14 10.35
N PHE A 156 2.72 19.42 10.07
CA PHE A 156 3.10 20.06 8.82
C PHE A 156 4.58 20.46 8.86
N PHE A 157 5.44 19.64 8.28
CA PHE A 157 6.80 20.05 7.92
C PHE A 157 6.75 20.94 6.68
N LYS A 158 6.47 22.24 6.85
CA LYS A 158 6.58 23.21 5.76
C LYS A 158 8.05 23.51 5.50
N ILE A 159 8.64 22.83 4.52
CA ILE A 159 9.98 23.17 4.02
C ILE A 159 9.77 24.26 2.97
N ALA A 160 9.93 25.51 3.37
CA ALA A 160 9.86 26.65 2.46
C ALA A 160 11.16 26.72 1.64
N GLY A 161 11.06 26.58 0.31
CA GLY A 161 12.17 26.65 -0.64
C GLY A 161 12.46 25.31 -1.33
N ASN A 162 12.39 25.27 -2.67
CA ASN A 162 12.74 24.08 -3.45
C ASN A 162 14.27 23.92 -3.56
N PRO A 163 14.83 22.68 -3.66
CA PRO A 163 14.16 21.37 -3.68
C PRO A 163 14.76 20.33 -2.71
N ARG A 164 14.02 19.23 -2.49
CA ARG A 164 14.44 17.95 -1.85
C ARG A 164 14.51 17.92 -0.32
N GLY A 165 13.42 18.32 0.34
CA GLY A 165 13.18 17.86 1.70
C GLY A 165 12.74 16.38 1.72
N PHE A 166 13.63 15.46 2.06
CA PHE A 166 13.26 14.06 2.31
C PHE A 166 12.90 13.87 3.78
N LEU A 167 11.61 13.66 4.09
CA LEU A 167 11.22 13.06 5.37
C LEU A 167 11.66 11.59 5.37
N THR A 168 12.82 11.32 5.94
CA THR A 168 13.36 9.96 6.02
C THR A 168 12.95 9.33 7.35
N PHE A 169 12.02 8.38 7.33
CA PHE A 169 11.84 7.47 8.46
C PHE A 169 12.96 6.42 8.40
N ARG A 170 14.15 6.70 8.96
CA ARG A 170 15.18 5.67 9.17
C ARG A 170 14.83 4.90 10.44
N HIS A 171 14.58 3.59 10.31
CA HIS A 171 14.60 2.69 11.47
C HIS A 171 15.93 1.91 11.43
N SER A 172 16.71 1.94 12.51
CA SER A 172 17.92 1.12 12.63
C SER A 172 17.61 -0.16 13.39
N ASP A 173 17.81 -1.28 12.70
CA ASP A 173 18.12 -2.64 13.18
C ASP A 173 17.44 -3.17 14.45
N VAL A 174 16.33 -3.90 14.26
CA VAL A 174 16.05 -5.13 15.03
C VAL A 174 15.47 -6.17 14.07
N ALA A 175 16.05 -7.36 14.05
CA ALA A 175 15.66 -8.47 13.16
C ALA A 175 14.17 -8.85 13.33
N GLY A 176 13.41 -8.91 12.24
CA GLY A 176 12.07 -9.51 12.24
C GLY A 176 11.09 -8.89 11.27
N GLU A 177 10.75 -7.61 11.40
CA GLU A 177 9.81 -6.92 10.48
C GLU A 177 10.02 -5.39 10.48
N ASN A 178 10.79 -4.93 9.51
CA ASN A 178 11.13 -3.53 9.29
C ASN A 178 10.02 -2.81 8.49
N LYS A 179 8.98 -2.29 9.16
CA LYS A 179 7.82 -1.67 8.51
C LYS A 179 7.65 -0.20 8.93
N ILE A 180 7.74 0.75 8.00
CA ILE A 180 7.18 2.10 8.17
C ILE A 180 5.67 1.99 7.97
N ARG A 181 4.89 2.16 9.05
CA ARG A 181 3.42 2.04 9.01
C ARG A 181 2.78 3.42 8.94
N PHE A 182 2.15 3.74 7.82
CA PHE A 182 1.20 4.86 7.72
C PHE A 182 -0.20 4.32 8.08
N GLY A 183 -0.49 4.19 9.38
CA GLY A 183 -1.76 3.67 9.87
C GLY A 183 -2.65 4.78 10.41
N PHE A 184 -3.92 4.82 9.99
CA PHE A 184 -4.96 5.64 10.60
C PHE A 184 -5.84 4.74 11.47
N TYR A 185 -5.92 5.03 12.78
CA TYR A 185 -6.87 4.35 13.66
C TYR A 185 -8.29 4.80 13.27
N ASN A 186 -9.11 3.85 12.82
CA ASN A 186 -10.57 4.00 12.65
C ASN A 186 -11.08 4.85 11.45
N GLY A 187 -10.31 4.96 10.35
CA GLY A 187 -10.71 5.70 9.14
C GLY A 187 -10.49 4.93 7.83
N THR A 188 -11.35 5.20 6.84
CA THR A 188 -11.66 4.29 5.71
C THR A 188 -10.57 4.15 4.64
N ASN A 189 -9.57 5.04 4.53
CA ASN A 189 -8.50 4.95 3.52
C ASN A 189 -7.18 5.60 3.98
N ALA A 190 -6.04 5.01 3.61
CA ALA A 190 -4.73 5.66 3.62
C ALA A 190 -4.35 6.04 2.18
N GLU A 191 -4.14 7.33 1.92
CA GLU A 191 -3.82 7.85 0.57
C GLU A 191 -2.34 8.25 0.48
N ILE A 192 -1.64 7.77 -0.56
CA ILE A 192 -0.28 8.19 -0.91
C ILE A 192 -0.37 8.99 -2.21
N ILE A 193 -0.20 10.32 -2.13
CA ILE A 193 -0.23 11.21 -3.28
C ILE A 193 1.21 11.54 -3.70
N SER A 194 1.58 11.22 -4.95
CA SER A 194 2.85 11.61 -5.56
C SER A 194 2.58 12.33 -6.87
N SER A 195 3.17 13.51 -7.07
CA SER A 195 3.15 14.22 -8.36
C SER A 195 4.15 13.62 -9.37
N GLY A 196 4.97 12.66 -8.95
CA GLY A 196 5.94 11.95 -9.78
C GLY A 196 5.77 10.44 -9.67
N GLN A 197 6.85 9.74 -9.29
CA GLN A 197 6.83 8.28 -9.15
C GLN A 197 6.66 7.85 -7.68
N PHE A 198 6.04 6.69 -7.49
CA PHE A 198 6.15 5.90 -6.26
C PHE A 198 7.17 4.79 -6.52
N ILE A 199 8.28 4.79 -5.77
CA ILE A 199 9.41 3.86 -5.99
C ILE A 199 9.50 2.91 -4.80
N LEU A 200 9.43 1.61 -5.07
CA LEU A 200 9.79 0.55 -4.13
C LEU A 200 11.19 0.03 -4.51
N ASN A 201 12.19 0.34 -3.69
CA ASN A 201 13.56 -0.09 -3.90
C ASN A 201 14.00 -0.96 -2.72
N ALA A 202 14.03 -2.27 -2.92
CA ALA A 202 14.46 -3.25 -1.94
C ALA A 202 15.56 -4.14 -2.53
N ALA A 203 16.46 -4.62 -1.68
CA ALA A 203 17.57 -5.47 -2.10
C ALA A 203 17.13 -6.80 -2.73
N ALA A 204 15.94 -7.30 -2.36
CA ALA A 204 15.32 -8.46 -2.96
C ALA A 204 13.80 -8.28 -2.99
N SER A 205 13.22 -8.64 -4.12
CA SER A 205 11.78 -8.76 -4.36
C SER A 205 10.87 -7.68 -3.76
N PRO A 206 11.01 -6.40 -4.17
CA PRO A 206 10.08 -5.35 -3.72
C PRO A 206 8.64 -5.75 -4.06
N THR A 207 7.76 -5.65 -3.05
CA THR A 207 6.39 -6.19 -3.10
C THR A 207 5.40 -5.17 -2.55
N ILE A 208 4.30 -4.95 -3.28
CA ILE A 208 3.06 -4.39 -2.74
C ILE A 208 2.24 -5.56 -2.23
N GLN A 209 2.07 -5.65 -0.91
CA GLN A 209 1.34 -6.74 -0.26
C GLN A 209 -0.08 -6.29 0.11
N LEU A 210 -1.08 -7.05 -0.32
CA LEU A 210 -2.48 -6.88 0.06
C LEU A 210 -2.79 -7.83 1.22
N THR A 211 -3.22 -7.27 2.35
CA THR A 211 -3.61 -8.04 3.54
C THR A 211 -5.03 -7.74 3.96
N SER A 212 -5.75 -8.73 4.46
CA SER A 212 -7.05 -8.56 5.11
C SER A 212 -7.06 -9.28 6.45
N SER A 213 -7.43 -8.58 7.51
CA SER A 213 -7.44 -9.10 8.89
C SER A 213 -6.09 -9.71 9.32
N GLY A 214 -4.98 -9.06 8.92
CA GLY A 214 -3.63 -9.51 9.21
C GLY A 214 -3.13 -10.67 8.35
N VAL A 215 -3.96 -11.21 7.45
CA VAL A 215 -3.58 -12.31 6.55
C VAL A 215 -3.27 -11.77 5.16
N GLU A 216 -2.14 -12.19 4.59
CA GLU A 216 -1.76 -11.88 3.21
C GLU A 216 -2.69 -12.57 2.20
N LYS A 217 -3.20 -11.80 1.23
CA LYS A 217 -4.20 -12.28 0.24
C LYS A 217 -3.71 -12.20 -1.20
N GLY A 218 -2.95 -11.17 -1.55
CA GLY A 218 -2.38 -11.05 -2.89
C GLY A 218 -1.28 -10.01 -2.95
N PHE A 219 -0.59 -9.96 -4.08
CA PHE A 219 0.61 -9.15 -4.22
C PHE A 219 0.86 -8.66 -5.64
N ILE A 220 1.64 -7.59 -5.74
CA ILE A 220 2.38 -7.18 -6.93
C ILE A 220 3.86 -7.17 -6.53
N GLN A 221 4.71 -7.95 -7.19
CA GLN A 221 6.09 -8.20 -6.79
C GLN A 221 7.01 -8.15 -8.01
N LEU A 222 8.17 -7.54 -7.87
CA LEU A 222 9.29 -7.81 -8.79
C LEU A 222 10.05 -9.03 -8.26
N ALA A 223 10.38 -10.02 -9.09
CA ALA A 223 11.16 -11.18 -8.68
C ALA A 223 12.26 -11.45 -9.70
N GLY A 224 13.50 -11.12 -9.33
CA GLY A 224 14.55 -10.92 -10.33
C GLY A 224 14.14 -9.77 -11.23
N ASP A 225 14.05 -10.03 -12.54
CA ASP A 225 13.62 -9.05 -13.54
C ASP A 225 12.13 -9.16 -13.91
N ASP A 226 11.42 -10.16 -13.36
CA ASP A 226 10.02 -10.45 -13.73
C ASP A 226 9.02 -9.74 -12.81
N LEU A 227 8.01 -9.10 -13.40
CA LEU A 227 6.83 -8.64 -12.67
C LEU A 227 5.89 -9.82 -12.41
N ARG A 228 5.53 -10.03 -11.15
CA ARG A 228 4.56 -11.02 -10.69
C ARG A 228 3.35 -10.34 -10.07
N VAL A 229 2.17 -10.83 -10.42
CA VAL A 229 0.90 -10.43 -9.80
C VAL A 229 0.17 -11.72 -9.45
N GLY A 230 -0.31 -11.85 -8.21
CA GLY A 230 -0.92 -13.10 -7.79
C GLY A 230 -1.53 -13.08 -6.39
N THR A 231 -1.90 -14.28 -5.94
CA THR A 231 -2.48 -14.53 -4.63
C THR A 231 -1.45 -15.18 -3.69
N ASN A 232 -1.48 -14.81 -2.41
CA ASN A 232 -0.70 -15.52 -1.39
C ASN A 232 -1.44 -16.79 -0.95
N SER A 233 -0.74 -17.74 -0.33
CA SER A 233 -1.35 -18.95 0.26
C SER A 233 -2.44 -18.66 1.30
N GLY A 234 -2.41 -17.47 1.92
CA GLY A 234 -3.46 -16.99 2.81
C GLY A 234 -4.80 -16.68 2.11
N ASN A 235 -4.85 -16.65 0.78
CA ASN A 235 -6.09 -16.64 -0.01
C ASN A 235 -6.54 -18.08 -0.29
N SER A 236 -7.43 -18.60 0.56
CA SER A 236 -7.88 -19.99 0.52
C SER A 236 -8.65 -20.38 -0.75
N ALA A 237 -9.30 -19.43 -1.44
CA ALA A 237 -9.90 -19.70 -2.74
C ALA A 237 -8.83 -19.81 -3.83
N GLY A 238 -7.73 -19.06 -3.70
CA GLY A 238 -6.58 -19.03 -4.60
C GLY A 238 -6.85 -18.40 -5.97
N GLU A 239 -8.05 -17.87 -6.20
CA GLU A 239 -8.49 -17.33 -7.48
C GLU A 239 -7.93 -15.92 -7.76
N PHE A 240 -7.59 -15.67 -9.02
CA PHE A 240 -7.17 -14.35 -9.52
C PHE A 240 -8.06 -13.89 -10.67
N TYR A 241 -8.57 -12.66 -10.58
CA TYR A 241 -9.57 -12.13 -11.51
C TYR A 241 -9.09 -10.85 -12.20
N PHE A 242 -9.35 -10.76 -13.51
CA PHE A 242 -9.41 -9.48 -14.21
C PHE A 242 -10.87 -9.02 -14.26
N ARG A 243 -11.18 -7.92 -13.55
CA ARG A 243 -12.53 -7.36 -13.46
C ARG A 243 -12.64 -6.03 -14.20
N LEU A 244 -13.72 -5.86 -14.95
CA LEU A 244 -14.02 -4.65 -15.73
C LEU A 244 -15.50 -4.29 -15.52
N ASN A 245 -15.78 -3.04 -15.17
CA ASN A 245 -17.14 -2.54 -14.88
C ASN A 245 -17.93 -3.47 -13.93
N GLY A 246 -17.29 -3.89 -12.83
CA GLY A 246 -17.89 -4.77 -11.80
C GLY A 246 -17.94 -6.27 -12.16
N ASN A 247 -17.69 -6.64 -13.42
CA ASN A 247 -17.82 -8.02 -13.91
C ASN A 247 -16.48 -8.74 -14.01
N ASN A 248 -16.44 -10.04 -13.70
CA ASN A 248 -15.29 -10.90 -13.95
C ASN A 248 -15.20 -11.19 -15.46
N ARG A 249 -14.06 -10.88 -16.08
CA ARG A 249 -13.84 -11.12 -17.52
C ARG A 249 -12.87 -12.27 -17.78
N ILE A 250 -11.83 -12.36 -16.95
CA ILE A 250 -10.89 -13.47 -16.95
C ILE A 250 -10.70 -13.93 -15.51
N LEU A 251 -10.73 -15.25 -15.30
CA LEU A 251 -10.47 -15.91 -14.02
C LEU A 251 -9.31 -16.89 -14.22
N LEU A 252 -8.29 -16.85 -13.37
CA LEU A 252 -7.39 -17.97 -13.12
C LEU A 252 -7.81 -18.63 -11.81
N ALA A 253 -8.29 -19.87 -11.90
CA ALA A 253 -8.66 -20.67 -10.75
C ALA A 253 -7.42 -21.24 -10.04
N SER A 254 -7.58 -21.65 -8.78
CA SER A 254 -6.49 -22.19 -7.95
C SER A 254 -5.87 -23.49 -8.48
N ASN A 255 -6.58 -24.22 -9.35
CA ASN A 255 -6.03 -25.39 -10.05
C ASN A 255 -5.20 -25.04 -11.30
N GLY A 256 -5.02 -23.75 -11.59
CA GLY A 256 -4.27 -23.26 -12.75
C GLY A 256 -5.07 -23.16 -14.05
N ASN A 257 -6.37 -23.48 -14.04
CA ASN A 257 -7.23 -23.31 -15.19
C ASN A 257 -7.65 -21.85 -15.38
N MET A 258 -7.79 -21.41 -16.62
CA MET A 258 -8.23 -20.08 -17.01
C MET A 258 -9.63 -20.12 -17.63
N LYS A 259 -10.50 -19.21 -17.20
CA LYS A 259 -11.79 -18.90 -17.85
C LYS A 259 -11.72 -17.53 -18.51
N ILE A 260 -12.17 -17.43 -19.77
CA ILE A 260 -12.51 -16.15 -20.43
C ILE A 260 -14.04 -16.11 -20.58
N GLY A 261 -14.67 -15.09 -19.99
CA GLY A 261 -16.12 -14.97 -19.87
C GLY A 261 -16.64 -15.35 -18.48
N SER A 262 -17.93 -15.70 -18.38
CA SER A 262 -18.61 -16.03 -17.12
C SER A 262 -18.55 -17.53 -16.78
N GLY A 263 -18.61 -17.85 -15.48
CA GLY A 263 -18.62 -19.24 -14.97
C GLY A 263 -17.27 -19.70 -14.41
N THR A 264 -17.19 -20.98 -14.07
CA THR A 264 -15.96 -21.65 -13.64
C THR A 264 -15.31 -22.38 -14.82
N PRO A 265 -13.97 -22.46 -14.90
CA PRO A 265 -13.30 -23.12 -16.00
C PRO A 265 -13.41 -24.64 -15.92
N ALA A 266 -14.00 -25.28 -16.93
CA ALA A 266 -14.10 -26.74 -17.03
C ALA A 266 -12.80 -27.42 -17.48
N THR A 267 -11.90 -26.67 -18.12
CA THR A 267 -10.64 -27.12 -18.71
C THR A 267 -9.56 -26.05 -18.52
N ARG A 268 -8.30 -26.35 -18.91
CA ARG A 268 -7.15 -25.46 -18.73
C ARG A 268 -7.34 -24.07 -19.32
N LEU A 269 -7.95 -23.98 -20.50
CA LEU A 269 -8.42 -22.73 -21.09
C LEU A 269 -9.85 -22.96 -21.56
N ASP A 270 -10.78 -22.32 -20.88
CA ASP A 270 -12.20 -22.37 -21.17
C ASP A 270 -12.67 -20.98 -21.62
N VAL A 271 -13.22 -20.87 -22.82
CA VAL A 271 -13.73 -19.60 -23.38
C VAL A 271 -15.23 -19.73 -23.58
N SER A 272 -16.00 -18.90 -22.88
CA SER A 272 -17.44 -18.76 -23.15
C SER A 272 -17.65 -17.82 -24.34
N GLY A 273 -17.63 -18.38 -25.55
CA GLY A 273 -17.85 -17.63 -26.79
C GLY A 273 -16.95 -18.11 -27.92
N ASP A 274 -16.92 -17.33 -28.99
CA ASP A 274 -16.13 -17.64 -30.18
C ASP A 274 -14.65 -17.32 -29.98
N ILE A 275 -13.77 -18.13 -30.57
CA ILE A 275 -12.34 -17.87 -30.66
C ILE A 275 -12.00 -17.62 -32.13
N LEU A 276 -11.55 -16.41 -32.44
CA LEU A 276 -11.00 -16.08 -33.74
C LEU A 276 -9.47 -16.23 -33.69
N SER A 277 -8.93 -17.10 -34.54
CA SER A 277 -7.48 -17.23 -34.76
C SER A 277 -7.13 -16.75 -36.16
N SER A 278 -6.27 -15.73 -36.28
CA SER A 278 -5.74 -15.28 -37.57
C SER A 278 -4.60 -16.17 -38.10
N GLY A 279 -4.14 -17.12 -37.29
CA GLY A 279 -3.13 -18.11 -37.67
C GLY A 279 -3.58 -19.54 -37.37
N ASN A 280 -2.65 -20.47 -37.46
CA ASN A 280 -2.92 -21.89 -37.23
C ASN A 280 -3.21 -22.17 -35.75
N VAL A 281 -4.20 -23.02 -35.48
CA VAL A 281 -4.42 -23.61 -34.16
C VAL A 281 -3.77 -24.99 -34.12
N ASN A 282 -2.63 -25.10 -33.44
CA ASN A 282 -1.90 -26.35 -33.30
C ASN A 282 -2.29 -27.04 -31.99
N ALA A 283 -2.71 -28.31 -32.06
CA ALA A 283 -2.96 -29.16 -30.89
C ALA A 283 -2.08 -30.42 -30.99
N SER A 284 -1.45 -30.81 -29.89
CA SER A 284 -0.71 -32.08 -29.80
C SER A 284 -1.62 -33.30 -29.66
N GLY A 285 -2.89 -33.07 -29.31
CA GLY A 285 -3.94 -34.07 -29.26
C GLY A 285 -5.16 -33.63 -30.10
N ASN A 286 -6.36 -33.98 -29.64
CA ASN A 286 -7.59 -33.63 -30.33
C ASN A 286 -7.85 -32.11 -30.26
N LEU A 287 -8.08 -31.48 -31.41
CA LEU A 287 -8.46 -30.06 -31.49
C LEU A 287 -9.95 -29.86 -31.13
N VAL A 288 -10.81 -30.77 -31.58
CA VAL A 288 -12.26 -30.72 -31.38
C VAL A 288 -12.75 -32.12 -31.01
N THR A 289 -13.57 -32.23 -29.96
CA THR A 289 -14.20 -33.49 -29.52
C THR A 289 -15.67 -33.60 -29.95
N GLY A 290 -16.19 -32.58 -30.66
CA GLY A 290 -17.52 -32.54 -31.25
C GLY A 290 -17.45 -32.34 -32.77
N ASN A 291 -18.45 -31.64 -33.31
CA ASN A 291 -18.52 -31.36 -34.75
C ASN A 291 -17.58 -30.23 -35.15
N ILE A 292 -16.98 -30.35 -36.32
CA ILE A 292 -16.27 -29.26 -37.00
C ILE A 292 -17.16 -28.79 -38.15
N SER A 293 -17.50 -27.50 -38.16
CA SER A 293 -18.16 -26.85 -39.29
C SER A 293 -17.14 -25.95 -39.97
N VAL A 294 -16.86 -26.18 -41.26
CA VAL A 294 -15.91 -25.39 -42.05
C VAL A 294 -16.68 -24.79 -43.22
N SER A 295 -16.58 -23.48 -43.41
CA SER A 295 -17.27 -22.76 -44.50
C SER A 295 -16.63 -22.98 -45.86
N ASP A 296 -15.32 -23.22 -45.87
CA ASP A 296 -14.54 -23.45 -47.08
C ASP A 296 -14.07 -24.91 -47.15
N GLU A 297 -12.80 -25.19 -46.86
CA GLU A 297 -12.18 -26.48 -47.14
C GLU A 297 -11.33 -26.99 -45.97
N ILE A 298 -11.49 -28.27 -45.63
CA ILE A 298 -10.54 -29.01 -44.78
C ILE A 298 -9.46 -29.59 -45.70
N ARG A 299 -8.27 -29.00 -45.71
CA ARG A 299 -7.14 -29.50 -46.50
C ARG A 299 -6.17 -30.32 -45.67
N ASN A 300 -5.81 -31.52 -46.15
CA ASN A 300 -4.69 -32.30 -45.62
C ASN A 300 -3.47 -32.17 -46.56
N GLN A 301 -2.86 -30.99 -46.62
CA GLN A 301 -1.92 -30.65 -47.69
C GLN A 301 -0.59 -31.43 -47.68
N SER A 302 -0.17 -32.03 -46.56
CA SER A 302 1.19 -32.58 -46.45
C SER A 302 1.32 -34.06 -46.82
N ARG A 303 0.23 -34.84 -46.89
CA ARG A 303 0.30 -36.28 -47.23
C ARG A 303 -0.22 -36.66 -48.60
N THR A 304 -1.09 -35.86 -49.21
CA THR A 304 -1.71 -36.21 -50.51
C THR A 304 -1.43 -35.19 -51.63
N GLY A 305 -0.68 -34.11 -51.37
CA GLY A 305 -0.43 -33.08 -52.38
C GLY A 305 -1.72 -32.36 -52.79
N THR A 306 -1.94 -32.14 -54.09
CA THR A 306 -3.18 -31.55 -54.64
C THR A 306 -4.36 -32.53 -54.69
N TYR A 307 -4.16 -33.77 -54.28
CA TYR A 307 -5.12 -34.85 -54.42
C TYR A 307 -5.96 -35.03 -53.14
N SER A 308 -7.27 -35.20 -53.28
CA SER A 308 -8.22 -35.31 -52.15
C SER A 308 -9.00 -36.62 -52.24
N LEU A 309 -8.94 -37.43 -51.18
CA LEU A 309 -9.72 -38.67 -51.06
C LEU A 309 -11.13 -38.44 -50.52
N ILE A 310 -11.61 -37.19 -50.48
CA ILE A 310 -13.01 -36.90 -50.15
C ILE A 310 -13.85 -37.27 -51.38
N PRO A 311 -14.82 -38.22 -51.26
CA PRO A 311 -15.68 -38.55 -52.38
C PRO A 311 -16.42 -37.34 -52.93
N LEU A 312 -16.32 -37.09 -54.24
CA LEU A 312 -17.07 -36.06 -54.95
C LEU A 312 -18.55 -36.43 -55.12
N ALA A 313 -18.79 -37.73 -55.28
CA ALA A 313 -20.10 -38.29 -55.54
C ALA A 313 -20.11 -39.78 -55.20
N TYR A 314 -21.27 -40.30 -54.84
CA TYR A 314 -21.48 -41.73 -54.67
C TYR A 314 -22.92 -42.08 -55.03
N GLY A 315 -23.16 -43.34 -55.34
CA GLY A 315 -24.51 -43.80 -55.62
C GLY A 315 -24.63 -45.28 -55.93
N ARG A 316 -25.83 -45.68 -56.33
CA ARG A 316 -26.25 -47.04 -56.64
C ARG A 316 -27.10 -47.02 -57.90
N VAL A 317 -26.75 -47.86 -58.86
CA VAL A 317 -27.43 -48.03 -60.16
C VAL A 317 -28.16 -49.36 -60.17
N ASP A 318 -29.41 -49.40 -60.62
CA ASP A 318 -30.23 -50.62 -60.75
C ASP A 318 -29.85 -51.49 -61.97
N TYR A 319 -30.56 -52.61 -62.11
CA TYR A 319 -30.44 -53.56 -63.22
C TYR A 319 -30.91 -53.02 -64.59
N ASN A 320 -31.42 -51.79 -64.65
CA ASN A 320 -31.82 -51.10 -65.88
C ASN A 320 -30.94 -49.87 -66.19
N GLY A 321 -29.90 -49.61 -65.39
CA GLY A 321 -29.05 -48.43 -65.55
C GLY A 321 -29.60 -47.14 -64.97
N SER A 322 -30.64 -47.21 -64.13
CA SER A 322 -31.24 -46.07 -63.45
C SER A 322 -30.66 -45.88 -62.04
N LEU A 323 -30.60 -44.63 -61.58
CA LEU A 323 -30.16 -44.30 -60.23
C LEU A 323 -31.21 -44.74 -59.19
N ILE A 324 -30.81 -45.60 -58.25
CA ILE A 324 -31.61 -45.94 -57.06
C ILE A 324 -31.40 -44.88 -55.97
N SER A 325 -30.15 -44.49 -55.75
CA SER A 325 -29.75 -43.49 -54.76
C SER A 325 -28.41 -42.90 -55.15
N ALA A 326 -28.25 -41.59 -55.17
CA ALA A 326 -26.96 -40.94 -55.42
C ALA A 326 -26.91 -39.55 -54.79
N THR A 327 -25.72 -38.96 -54.76
CA THR A 327 -25.56 -37.52 -54.54
C THR A 327 -26.27 -36.75 -55.65
N SER A 328 -26.82 -35.56 -55.33
CA SER A 328 -27.68 -34.78 -56.23
C SER A 328 -26.98 -34.25 -57.49
N ASN A 329 -25.65 -34.29 -57.52
CA ASN A 329 -24.82 -33.85 -58.63
C ASN A 329 -24.50 -34.96 -59.64
N VAL A 330 -25.10 -36.15 -59.54
CA VAL A 330 -24.82 -37.29 -60.43
C VAL A 330 -25.94 -37.56 -61.42
N SER A 331 -25.57 -37.89 -62.66
CA SER A 331 -26.44 -38.55 -63.62
C SER A 331 -25.79 -39.82 -64.15
N VAL A 332 -26.61 -40.79 -64.55
CA VAL A 332 -26.15 -42.05 -65.15
C VAL A 332 -26.82 -42.22 -66.50
N THR A 333 -26.02 -42.55 -67.51
CA THR A 333 -26.49 -42.91 -68.85
C THR A 333 -26.05 -44.32 -69.17
N ARG A 334 -27.01 -45.20 -69.44
CA ARG A 334 -26.72 -46.53 -69.98
C ARG A 334 -26.31 -46.38 -71.45
N VAL A 335 -25.07 -46.73 -71.76
CA VAL A 335 -24.50 -46.58 -73.12
C VAL A 335 -24.78 -47.82 -73.95
N SER A 336 -24.58 -48.98 -73.36
CA SER A 336 -24.85 -50.30 -73.92
C SER A 336 -24.99 -51.30 -72.78
N GLU A 337 -25.33 -52.54 -73.10
CA GLU A 337 -25.43 -53.60 -72.10
C GLU A 337 -24.12 -53.75 -71.30
N GLY A 338 -24.27 -53.69 -69.98
CA GLY A 338 -23.19 -53.74 -69.02
C GLY A 338 -22.30 -52.50 -68.98
N THR A 339 -22.63 -51.40 -69.68
CA THR A 339 -21.77 -50.21 -69.78
C THR A 339 -22.53 -48.93 -69.46
N TYR A 340 -22.01 -48.18 -68.48
CA TYR A 340 -22.66 -47.00 -67.93
C TYR A 340 -21.69 -45.82 -67.86
N ASP A 341 -22.16 -44.65 -68.27
CA ASP A 341 -21.49 -43.38 -68.10
C ASP A 341 -22.07 -42.66 -66.89
N ILE A 342 -21.22 -42.42 -65.88
CA ILE A 342 -21.58 -41.70 -64.67
C ILE A 342 -20.99 -40.30 -64.77
N THR A 343 -21.86 -39.31 -64.87
CA THR A 343 -21.46 -37.91 -65.03
C THR A 343 -21.69 -37.15 -63.73
N VAL A 344 -20.67 -36.40 -63.29
CA VAL A 344 -20.73 -35.57 -62.07
C VAL A 344 -20.74 -34.09 -62.46
N SER A 345 -21.84 -33.41 -62.17
CA SER A 345 -22.02 -31.97 -62.42
C SER A 345 -21.07 -31.15 -61.53
N GLY A 346 -20.43 -30.14 -62.12
CA GLY A 346 -19.52 -29.22 -61.42
C GLY A 346 -18.07 -29.68 -61.30
N VAL A 347 -17.75 -30.91 -61.71
CA VAL A 347 -16.35 -31.35 -61.90
C VAL A 347 -15.80 -30.67 -63.17
N THR A 348 -14.50 -30.50 -63.32
CA THR A 348 -13.88 -29.99 -64.58
C THR A 348 -12.58 -30.70 -64.95
N SER A 349 -12.29 -31.81 -64.27
CA SER A 349 -11.08 -32.62 -64.38
C SER A 349 -11.44 -34.09 -64.61
N SER A 350 -10.43 -34.93 -64.89
CA SER A 350 -10.61 -36.39 -64.90
C SER A 350 -11.10 -36.86 -63.54
N CYS A 351 -12.02 -37.81 -63.53
CA CYS A 351 -12.56 -38.46 -62.33
C CYS A 351 -11.91 -39.83 -62.13
N SER A 352 -11.88 -40.31 -60.88
CA SER A 352 -11.52 -41.69 -60.56
C SER A 352 -12.71 -42.36 -59.91
N ILE A 353 -13.08 -43.55 -60.38
CA ILE A 353 -14.26 -44.26 -59.90
C ILE A 353 -13.87 -45.61 -59.30
N ILE A 354 -14.44 -45.89 -58.12
CA ILE A 354 -14.48 -47.21 -57.54
C ILE A 354 -15.91 -47.70 -57.71
N ALA A 355 -16.11 -48.74 -58.52
CA ALA A 355 -17.41 -49.39 -58.70
C ALA A 355 -17.37 -50.81 -58.15
N TYR A 356 -18.45 -51.24 -57.50
CA TYR A 356 -18.54 -52.56 -56.87
C TYR A 356 -19.98 -53.08 -56.83
N GLY A 357 -20.16 -54.38 -57.06
CA GLY A 357 -21.46 -55.05 -57.05
C GLY A 357 -21.80 -55.58 -58.44
N GLY A 358 -21.67 -56.89 -58.63
CA GLY A 358 -21.74 -57.57 -59.94
C GLY A 358 -20.56 -58.54 -60.09
N PRO A 359 -20.72 -59.67 -60.80
CA PRO A 359 -19.69 -60.71 -60.87
C PRO A 359 -18.44 -60.27 -61.67
N SER A 360 -18.58 -59.31 -62.59
CA SER A 360 -17.49 -58.73 -63.37
C SER A 360 -17.60 -57.20 -63.37
N THR A 361 -16.92 -56.52 -62.44
CA THR A 361 -16.89 -55.05 -62.37
C THR A 361 -15.51 -54.54 -62.77
N THR A 362 -15.43 -53.75 -63.84
CA THR A 362 -14.18 -53.06 -64.23
C THR A 362 -14.49 -51.59 -64.49
N ALA A 363 -13.77 -50.69 -63.82
CA ALA A 363 -13.78 -49.28 -64.16
C ALA A 363 -12.83 -49.05 -65.33
N ALA A 364 -13.31 -48.48 -66.43
CA ALA A 364 -12.51 -48.27 -67.63
C ALA A 364 -12.77 -46.88 -68.20
N TYR A 365 -11.71 -46.07 -68.19
CA TYR A 365 -11.62 -44.73 -68.78
C TYR A 365 -12.38 -43.63 -68.03
N SER A 366 -11.66 -42.54 -67.77
CA SER A 366 -12.22 -41.28 -67.30
C SER A 366 -11.92 -40.19 -68.32
N THR A 367 -12.99 -39.53 -68.76
CA THR A 367 -12.91 -38.22 -69.37
C THR A 367 -13.24 -37.16 -68.34
N THR A 368 -13.10 -35.89 -68.72
CA THR A 368 -13.57 -34.75 -67.94
C THR A 368 -15.05 -34.96 -67.58
N ASN A 369 -15.34 -35.04 -66.28
CA ASN A 369 -16.68 -35.17 -65.67
C ASN A 369 -17.42 -36.48 -65.85
N THR A 370 -16.94 -37.41 -66.67
CA THR A 370 -17.62 -38.68 -66.92
C THR A 370 -16.69 -39.86 -66.67
N CYS A 371 -17.15 -40.76 -65.80
CA CYS A 371 -16.49 -42.00 -65.45
C CYS A 371 -17.29 -43.17 -66.03
N ARG A 372 -16.68 -43.97 -66.89
CA ARG A 372 -17.32 -45.14 -67.48
C ARG A 372 -17.07 -46.38 -66.64
N VAL A 373 -18.15 -47.09 -66.34
CA VAL A 373 -18.15 -48.34 -65.59
C VAL A 373 -18.69 -49.44 -66.47
N THR A 374 -17.95 -50.55 -66.51
CA THR A 374 -18.44 -51.79 -67.10
C THR A 374 -18.79 -52.75 -65.98
N ASN A 375 -20.06 -53.11 -65.87
CA ASN A 375 -20.60 -53.97 -64.83
C ASN A 375 -21.71 -54.86 -65.42
N TYR A 376 -21.46 -56.16 -65.47
CA TYR A 376 -22.38 -57.12 -66.05
C TYR A 376 -22.26 -58.49 -65.38
N SER A 377 -23.27 -59.33 -65.59
CA SER A 377 -23.18 -60.78 -65.42
C SER A 377 -23.05 -61.45 -66.78
N ASP A 378 -22.18 -62.46 -66.85
CA ASP A 378 -22.15 -63.38 -67.99
C ASP A 378 -23.30 -64.37 -67.85
N LEU A 379 -24.07 -64.56 -68.94
CA LEU A 379 -25.02 -65.64 -69.06
C LEU A 379 -24.36 -66.77 -69.85
N TYR A 380 -24.14 -67.91 -69.18
CA TYR A 380 -23.41 -69.06 -69.72
C TYR A 380 -24.36 -70.22 -70.00
N ASP A 381 -24.35 -70.75 -71.22
CA ASP A 381 -25.15 -71.93 -71.63
C ASP A 381 -24.28 -73.20 -71.73
N GLY A 382 -23.20 -73.26 -70.94
CA GLY A 382 -22.38 -74.46 -70.80
C GLY A 382 -21.29 -74.69 -71.86
N MET A 383 -21.15 -73.84 -72.91
CA MET A 383 -20.01 -73.93 -73.84
C MET A 383 -19.42 -72.58 -74.31
N GLU A 384 -20.19 -71.48 -74.38
CA GLU A 384 -19.68 -70.12 -74.68
C GLU A 384 -20.53 -69.05 -73.97
N THR A 385 -19.97 -67.84 -73.78
CA THR A 385 -20.70 -66.67 -73.25
C THR A 385 -21.68 -66.15 -74.32
N ILE A 386 -22.98 -66.21 -74.05
CA ILE A 386 -24.02 -65.89 -75.06
C ILE A 386 -24.45 -64.42 -75.01
N SER A 387 -24.54 -63.84 -73.81
CA SER A 387 -24.90 -62.44 -73.64
C SER A 387 -24.44 -61.91 -72.28
N LYS A 388 -24.25 -60.59 -72.24
CA LYS A 388 -24.06 -59.87 -70.98
C LYS A 388 -25.43 -59.52 -70.44
N SER A 389 -25.59 -59.37 -69.14
CA SER A 389 -26.79 -58.77 -68.56
C SER A 389 -26.39 -57.67 -67.60
N ASP A 390 -27.10 -56.56 -67.65
CA ASP A 390 -26.94 -55.46 -66.70
C ASP A 390 -27.08 -55.96 -65.26
N THR A 391 -26.18 -55.50 -64.39
CA THR A 391 -26.25 -55.80 -62.96
C THR A 391 -26.22 -54.53 -62.14
N GLN A 392 -26.80 -54.60 -60.96
CA GLN A 392 -26.83 -53.50 -60.03
C GLN A 392 -25.46 -53.32 -59.37
N PHE A 393 -24.95 -52.09 -59.35
CA PHE A 393 -23.67 -51.76 -58.73
C PHE A 393 -23.71 -50.47 -57.92
N TYR A 394 -22.75 -50.33 -57.02
CA TYR A 394 -22.46 -49.13 -56.24
C TYR A 394 -21.24 -48.45 -56.84
N PHE A 395 -21.16 -47.13 -56.70
CA PHE A 395 -19.98 -46.38 -57.09
C PHE A 395 -19.64 -45.28 -56.10
N VAL A 396 -18.36 -44.97 -56.02
CA VAL A 396 -17.80 -43.79 -55.35
C VAL A 396 -16.82 -43.14 -56.31
N ILE A 397 -16.99 -41.84 -56.54
CA ILE A 397 -16.15 -41.04 -57.44
C ILE A 397 -15.30 -40.10 -56.61
N PHE A 398 -14.02 -40.07 -56.94
CA PHE A 398 -13.00 -39.21 -56.37
C PHE A 398 -12.44 -38.29 -57.46
N GLN A 399 -11.84 -37.19 -57.03
CA GLN A 399 -10.95 -36.42 -57.90
C GLN A 399 -9.53 -36.95 -57.67
N PRO A 400 -8.92 -37.61 -58.67
CA PRO A 400 -7.57 -38.13 -58.55
C PRO A 400 -6.57 -37.04 -58.27
#